data_AF-A0A1Z9F8W8-F1
#
_entry.id   AF-A0A1Z9F8W8-F1
#
_cell.length_a   1.000
_cell.length_b   1.000
_cell.length_c   1.000
_cell.angle_alpha   90.00
_cell.angle_beta   90.00
_cell.angle_gamma   90.00
#
_symmetry.space_group_name_H-M   'P 1'
#
loop_
_entity.id
_entity.type
_entity.pdbx_description
1 polymer ?
#
loop_
_entity_poly.entity_id
_entity_poly.type
_entity_poly.pdbx_seq_one_letter_code
_entity_poly.pdbx_strand_id
1 'polypeptide(L)' 'MKRPVRVEHFRWLGDKRNQVVYDLDDDLDEDIIDELMESEMYLVFSPDTLPEARNRGYRQRKA' A
#
# COMPACT_ATOMS: atom_id res chain seq x y z
N MET A 1 -9.80 -2.12 10.92
CA MET A 1 -10.51 -1.13 10.09
C MET A 1 -11.13 -1.80 8.85
N LYS A 2 -12.22 -1.24 8.30
CA LYS A 2 -12.73 -1.64 6.98
C LYS A 2 -11.85 -1.03 5.90
N ARG A 3 -11.37 -1.84 4.94
CA ARG A 3 -10.51 -1.36 3.84
C ARG A 3 -11.12 -0.12 3.15
N PRO A 4 -10.34 0.93 2.86
CA PRO A 4 -10.86 2.11 2.19
C PRO A 4 -11.44 1.77 0.82
N VAL A 5 -12.61 2.31 0.50
CA VAL A 5 -13.37 2.01 -0.74
C VAL A 5 -12.52 2.24 -1.99
N ARG A 6 -11.70 3.31 -2.03
CA ARG A 6 -10.86 3.64 -3.20
C ARG A 6 -9.83 2.56 -3.56
N VAL A 7 -9.44 1.73 -2.60
CA VAL A 7 -8.43 0.68 -2.78
C VAL A 7 -8.95 -0.69 -2.38
N GLU A 8 -10.28 -0.87 -2.31
CA GLU A 8 -10.88 -2.07 -1.71
C GLU A 8 -10.51 -3.36 -2.45
N HIS A 9 -10.24 -3.26 -3.76
CA HIS A 9 -9.87 -4.37 -4.63
C HIS A 9 -8.37 -4.64 -4.73
N PHE A 10 -7.53 -3.89 -4.02
CA PHE A 10 -6.09 -4.05 -4.04
C PHE A 10 -5.59 -4.56 -2.70
N ARG A 11 -4.61 -5.45 -2.73
CA ARG A 11 -3.87 -5.91 -1.56
C ARG A 11 -2.64 -5.03 -1.31
N TRP A 12 -1.92 -4.63 -2.36
CA TRP A 12 -0.65 -3.93 -2.20
C TRP A 12 -0.82 -2.42 -2.40
N LEU A 13 -0.53 -1.66 -1.35
CA LEU A 13 -0.57 -0.20 -1.37
C LEU A 13 0.84 0.37 -1.22
N GLY A 14 1.32 1.10 -2.23
CA GLY A 14 2.63 1.74 -2.21
C GLY A 14 2.55 3.18 -1.72
N ASP A 15 3.36 3.55 -0.73
CA ASP A 15 3.59 4.93 -0.30
C ASP A 15 4.64 5.59 -1.21
N LYS A 16 4.19 6.62 -1.95
CA LYS A 16 5.02 7.34 -2.93
C LYS A 16 6.17 8.11 -2.28
N ARG A 17 6.08 8.42 -0.98
CA ARG A 17 7.02 9.29 -0.26
C ARG A 17 8.33 8.57 0.06
N ASN A 18 8.27 7.28 0.33
CA ASN A 18 9.38 6.50 0.87
C ASN A 18 9.62 5.15 0.17
N GLN A 19 8.81 4.83 -0.86
CA GLN A 19 8.82 3.56 -1.58
C GLN A 19 8.62 2.35 -0.65
N VAL A 20 7.77 2.48 0.36
CA VAL A 20 7.31 1.36 1.20
C VAL A 20 6.02 0.81 0.63
N VAL A 21 5.89 -0.51 0.56
CA VAL A 21 4.64 -1.19 0.19
C VAL A 21 4.04 -1.88 1.41
N TYR A 22 2.75 -1.64 1.63
CA TYR A 22 1.95 -2.19 2.72
C TYR A 22 1.03 -3.29 2.20
N ASP A 23 0.85 -4.32 3.03
CA ASP A 23 -0.06 -5.43 2.78
C ASP A 23 -1.42 -5.15 3.44
N LEU A 24 -2.42 -4.80 2.65
CA LEU A 24 -3.77 -4.52 3.16
C LEU A 24 -4.51 -5.78 3.63
N ASP A 25 -3.95 -6.99 3.50
CA ASP A 25 -4.51 -8.22 4.07
C ASP A 25 -3.88 -8.60 5.43
N ASP A 26 -2.64 -8.17 5.70
CA ASP A 26 -1.82 -8.70 6.82
C ASP A 26 -1.18 -7.62 7.72
N ASP A 27 -0.85 -6.44 7.19
CA ASP A 27 -0.11 -5.36 7.88
C ASP A 27 -0.85 -4.02 7.80
N LEU A 28 -2.07 -4.00 8.35
CA LEU A 28 -2.95 -2.83 8.42
C LEU A 28 -2.61 -1.95 9.64
N ASP A 29 -1.54 -1.16 9.53
CA ASP A 29 -1.32 0.00 10.42
C ASP A 29 -2.30 1.11 10.02
N GLU A 30 -3.42 1.21 10.75
CA GLU A 30 -4.58 2.04 10.39
C GLU A 30 -4.20 3.52 10.21
N ASP A 31 -3.36 4.06 11.10
CA ASP A 31 -2.93 5.45 11.06
C ASP A 31 -2.16 5.77 9.78
N ILE A 32 -1.33 4.83 9.30
CA ILE A 32 -0.59 4.99 8.04
C ILE A 32 -1.55 4.97 6.86
N ILE A 33 -2.52 4.06 6.86
CA ILE A 33 -3.47 3.96 5.75
C ILE A 33 -4.35 5.21 5.68
N ASP A 34 -4.84 5.70 6.81
CA ASP A 34 -5.62 6.94 6.88
C ASP A 34 -4.81 8.14 6.39
N GLU A 35 -3.55 8.28 6.83
CA GLU A 35 -2.66 9.34 6.33
C GLU A 35 -2.44 9.25 4.81
N LEU A 36 -2.26 8.04 4.28
CA LEU A 36 -2.14 7.84 2.83
C LEU A 36 -3.42 8.20 2.09
N MET A 37 -4.59 7.85 2.62
CA MET A 37 -5.87 8.21 2.02
C MET A 37 -6.12 9.73 2.05
N GLU A 38 -5.81 10.39 3.16
CA GLU A 38 -5.94 11.84 3.31
C GLU A 38 -4.96 12.62 2.42
N SER A 39 -3.70 12.17 2.34
CA SER A 39 -2.66 12.83 1.55
C SER A 39 -2.71 12.51 0.06
N GLU A 40 -3.42 11.44 -0.33
CA GLU A 40 -3.42 10.85 -1.68
C GLU A 40 -2.02 10.45 -2.20
N MET A 41 -1.03 10.34 -1.31
CA MET A 41 0.36 10.01 -1.65
C MET A 41 0.61 8.51 -1.76
N TYR A 42 -0.31 7.79 -2.40
CA TYR A 42 -0.23 6.34 -2.61
C TYR A 42 -0.38 5.94 -4.07
N LEU A 43 0.00 4.71 -4.39
CA LEU A 43 -0.36 4.04 -5.63
C LEU A 43 -0.73 2.57 -5.42
N VAL A 44 -1.43 2.03 -6.41
CA VAL A 44 -1.72 0.60 -6.54
C VAL A 44 -0.91 0.02 -7.70
N PHE A 45 -0.76 -1.30 -7.70
CA PHE A 45 0.06 -2.00 -8.69
C PHE A 45 -0.83 -2.76 -9.69
N SER A 46 -0.34 -2.89 -10.92
CA SER A 46 -0.93 -3.75 -11.94
C SER A 46 0.20 -4.49 -12.66
N PRO A 47 0.32 -5.82 -12.47
CA PRO A 47 -0.53 -6.67 -11.63
C PRO A 47 -0.40 -6.36 -10.13
N ASP A 48 -1.47 -6.57 -9.35
CA ASP A 48 -1.49 -6.32 -7.90
C ASP A 48 -0.72 -7.40 -7.13
N THR A 49 0.60 -7.35 -7.20
CA THR A 49 1.49 -8.36 -6.63
C THR A 49 2.72 -7.72 -6.00
N LEU A 50 3.23 -8.32 -4.93
CA LEU A 50 4.46 -7.86 -4.28
C LEU A 50 5.69 -7.87 -5.21
N PRO A 51 5.89 -8.87 -6.10
CA PRO A 51 6.94 -8.80 -7.12
C PRO A 51 6.84 -7.56 -8.02
N GLU A 52 5.64 -7.15 -8.46
CA GLU A 52 5.47 -5.93 -9.25
C GLU A 52 5.87 -4.69 -8.46
N ALA A 53 5.48 -4.60 -7.19
CA ALA A 53 5.89 -3.51 -6.32
C ALA A 53 7.43 -3.44 -6.19
N ARG A 54 8.07 -4.59 -5.97
CA ARG A 54 9.54 -4.70 -5.88
C ARG A 54 10.24 -4.31 -7.19
N ASN A 55 9.70 -4.70 -8.33
CA ASN A 55 10.22 -4.31 -9.65
C ASN A 55 10.16 -2.78 -9.85
N ARG A 56 9.21 -2.09 -9.21
CA ARG A 56 9.09 -0.63 -9.19
C ARG A 56 9.91 0.05 -8.09
N GLY A 57 10.76 -0.69 -7.38
CA GLY A 57 11.64 -0.17 -6.33
C GLY A 57 11.01 -0.11 -4.94
N TYR A 58 9.79 -0.62 -4.75
CA TYR A 58 9.16 -0.63 -3.43
C TYR A 58 9.73 -1.75 -2.56
N ARG A 59 9.92 -1.44 -1.27
CA ARG A 59 10.33 -2.40 -0.24
C ARG A 59 9.17 -2.65 0.72
N GLN A 60 8.95 -3.91 1.06
CA GLN A 60 8.00 -4.25 2.10
C GLN A 60 8.56 -3.78 3.46
N ARG A 61 7.70 -3.21 4.30
CA ARG A 61 8.06 -2.95 5.70
C ARG A 61 8.46 -4.29 6.33
N LYS A 62 9.64 -4.35 6.96
CA LYS A 62 9.96 -5.51 7.79
C LYS A 62 9.12 -5.39 9.06
N ALA A 63 8.45 -6.48 9.43
CA ALA A 63 7.85 -6.63 10.75
C ALA A 63 8.89 -6.37 11.85
#